data_AF-A0A7X2LJY4-F1
#
_entry.id   AF-A0A7X2LJY4-F1
#
_cell.length_a   1.000
_cell.length_b   1.000
_cell.length_c   1.000
_cell.angle_alpha   90.00
_cell.angle_beta   90.00
_cell.angle_gamma   90.00
#
_symmetry.space_group_name_H-M   'P 1'
#
loop_
_entity.id
_entity.type
_entity.pdbx_description
1 polymer ?
#
loop_
_entity_poly.entity_id
_entity_poly.type
_entity_poly.pdbx_seq_one_letter_code
_entity_poly.pdbx_strand_id
1 'polypeptide(L)'
;MDRPMAEGPAAHSGSDMRLNDTPSSHLPATVRRGSFRIASLAAMAWLGLAGSAWSAPPTVASIEALLAATKSEALIAKTGADLERNMRDAVQASLQGRKPSEREQQVIDKMTRESAALIRQELNWSHMRPMMVQIYQSTFTQEEVDGQTAFYRTPVGMAVVEKMPAVMQATMATTQQSMARLMPQLQAIAKKHMAEAQAAGAAAGTPPAGAKP
;
A
#
# COMPACT_ATOMS: atom_id res chain seq x y z
N MET A 1 4.38 -48.94 9.96
CA MET A 1 3.13 -48.16 9.76
C MET A 1 3.55 -46.74 9.37
N ASP A 2 4.28 -46.48 8.28
CA ASP A 2 4.08 -46.81 6.86
C ASP A 2 2.81 -46.23 6.26
N ARG A 3 2.87 -44.98 5.77
CA ARG A 3 2.33 -44.59 4.46
C ARG A 3 3.26 -43.56 3.80
N PRO A 4 3.55 -43.66 2.49
CA PRO A 4 4.65 -42.96 1.86
C PRO A 4 4.23 -41.67 1.13
N MET A 5 5.25 -40.83 0.95
CA MET A 5 5.34 -39.64 0.11
C MET A 5 5.11 -40.00 -1.37
N ALA A 6 4.38 -39.15 -2.11
CA ALA A 6 4.27 -39.25 -3.56
C ALA A 6 5.14 -38.17 -4.23
N GLU A 7 6.15 -38.64 -4.95
CA GLU A 7 6.79 -38.02 -6.13
C GLU A 7 5.71 -37.68 -7.19
N GLY A 8 5.83 -36.77 -8.15
CA GLY A 8 6.89 -35.96 -8.75
C GLY A 8 6.29 -35.36 -10.06
N PRO A 9 6.88 -34.32 -10.68
CA PRO A 9 6.24 -33.56 -11.76
C PRO A 9 6.62 -34.11 -13.15
N ALA A 10 5.69 -34.06 -14.11
CA ALA A 10 5.96 -34.39 -15.51
C ALA A 10 5.60 -33.23 -16.44
N ALA A 11 6.64 -32.71 -17.08
CA ALA A 11 6.59 -31.77 -18.18
C ALA A 11 6.10 -32.45 -19.47
N HIS A 12 5.32 -31.74 -20.30
CA HIS A 12 5.13 -32.10 -21.70
C HIS A 12 5.63 -30.96 -22.60
N SER A 13 6.75 -31.27 -23.26
CA SER A 13 7.37 -30.55 -24.36
C SER A 13 6.98 -31.24 -25.67
N GLY A 14 6.53 -30.45 -26.64
CA GLY A 14 7.00 -30.51 -28.02
C GLY A 14 6.59 -31.67 -28.93
N SER A 15 6.01 -31.26 -30.07
CA SER A 15 6.13 -31.89 -31.40
C SER A 15 5.16 -33.02 -31.72
N ASP A 16 4.20 -32.77 -32.62
CA ASP A 16 4.26 -33.41 -33.93
C ASP A 16 3.33 -32.73 -34.96
N MET A 17 3.95 -32.34 -36.06
CA MET A 17 3.35 -31.82 -37.28
C MET A 17 3.57 -32.85 -38.37
N ARG A 18 2.48 -33.33 -39.00
CA ARG A 18 2.43 -33.95 -40.36
C ARG A 18 0.96 -34.24 -40.70
N LEU A 19 0.30 -33.51 -41.60
CA LEU A 19 0.29 -33.69 -43.07
C LEU A 19 0.14 -35.15 -43.48
N ASN A 20 -1.07 -35.59 -43.86
CA ASN A 20 -1.46 -35.83 -45.26
C ASN A 20 -2.85 -36.52 -45.35
N ASP A 21 -3.40 -36.52 -46.57
CA ASP A 21 -4.41 -37.44 -47.14
C ASP A 21 -5.85 -36.91 -47.31
N THR A 22 -6.00 -36.06 -48.33
CA THR A 22 -7.19 -36.00 -49.18
C THR A 22 -7.08 -37.03 -50.33
N PRO A 23 -8.17 -37.69 -50.76
CA PRO A 23 -8.21 -38.38 -52.04
C PRO A 23 -8.78 -37.49 -53.16
N SER A 24 -8.12 -37.56 -54.32
CA SER A 24 -8.38 -36.79 -55.54
C SER A 24 -9.42 -37.41 -56.49
N SER A 25 -9.86 -36.57 -57.43
CA SER A 25 -10.59 -36.81 -58.70
C SER A 25 -12.09 -37.03 -58.57
N HIS A 26 -12.97 -36.44 -59.40
CA HIS A 26 -12.94 -36.37 -60.87
C HIS A 26 -13.67 -35.12 -61.43
N LEU A 27 -13.16 -34.53 -62.53
CA LEU A 27 -13.86 -33.56 -63.39
C LEU A 27 -14.35 -34.26 -64.68
N PRO A 28 -15.31 -33.67 -65.40
CA PRO A 28 -14.86 -32.97 -66.62
C PRO A 28 -15.53 -31.61 -66.92
N ALA A 29 -14.68 -30.78 -67.54
CA ALA A 29 -14.83 -29.61 -68.41
C ALA A 29 -16.24 -29.16 -68.89
N THR A 30 -16.51 -27.85 -68.88
CA THR A 30 -16.24 -26.93 -70.02
C THR A 30 -16.71 -25.47 -69.78
N VAL A 31 -15.81 -24.53 -70.08
CA VAL A 31 -16.02 -23.20 -70.73
C VAL A 31 -16.97 -22.17 -70.09
N ARG A 32 -16.41 -21.03 -69.61
CA ARG A 32 -16.45 -19.75 -70.35
C ARG A 32 -15.45 -18.73 -69.79
N ARG A 33 -14.58 -18.25 -70.68
CA ARG A 33 -13.62 -17.17 -70.47
C ARG A 33 -14.36 -15.86 -70.14
N GLY A 34 -14.02 -15.26 -69.01
CA GLY A 34 -14.35 -13.87 -68.68
C GLY A 34 -13.13 -13.24 -68.02
N SER A 35 -12.29 -12.63 -68.83
CA SER A 35 -11.11 -11.89 -68.40
C SER A 35 -11.54 -10.60 -67.71
N PHE A 36 -11.41 -10.50 -66.38
CA PHE A 36 -11.33 -9.21 -65.71
C PHE A 36 -10.00 -9.10 -64.97
N ARG A 37 -9.17 -8.19 -65.49
CA ARG A 37 -7.87 -7.82 -64.97
C ARG A 37 -8.04 -6.90 -63.75
N ILE A 38 -7.30 -7.21 -62.69
CA ILE A 38 -6.49 -6.29 -61.86
C ILE A 38 -7.17 -4.99 -61.40
N ALA A 39 -7.46 -4.87 -60.10
CA ALA A 39 -7.23 -3.62 -59.37
C ALA A 39 -7.09 -3.88 -57.86
N SER A 40 -5.92 -3.51 -57.37
CA SER A 40 -5.38 -3.64 -56.02
C SER A 40 -6.14 -2.88 -54.92
N LEU A 41 -6.00 -3.41 -53.69
CA LEU A 41 -5.75 -2.68 -52.44
C LEU A 41 -6.66 -1.47 -52.11
N ALA A 42 -7.69 -1.71 -51.31
CA ALA A 42 -8.25 -0.72 -50.39
C ALA A 42 -8.63 -1.37 -49.05
N ALA A 43 -7.69 -2.13 -48.48
CA ALA A 43 -7.73 -2.60 -47.10
C ALA A 43 -6.79 -1.73 -46.25
N MET A 44 -7.11 -0.44 -46.04
CA MET A 44 -6.45 0.42 -45.05
C MET A 44 -7.13 1.79 -44.96
N ALA A 45 -8.28 1.87 -44.30
CA ALA A 45 -8.87 3.14 -43.86
C ALA A 45 -9.67 2.99 -42.56
N TRP A 46 -9.18 2.13 -41.65
CA TRP A 46 -9.72 1.96 -40.29
C TRP A 46 -8.58 1.98 -39.25
N LEU A 47 -7.69 2.96 -39.34
CA LEU A 47 -6.68 3.19 -38.30
C LEU A 47 -6.39 4.68 -38.17
N GLY A 48 -7.27 5.39 -37.47
CA GLY A 48 -7.17 6.85 -37.34
C GLY A 48 -7.85 7.49 -36.13
N LEU A 49 -8.27 6.73 -35.12
CA LEU A 49 -8.73 7.28 -33.83
C LEU A 49 -8.16 6.48 -32.64
N ALA A 50 -6.86 6.24 -32.62
CA ALA A 50 -6.15 6.19 -31.34
C ALA A 50 -5.66 7.61 -31.05
N GLY A 51 -6.60 8.55 -30.95
CA GLY A 51 -6.29 9.85 -30.37
C GLY A 51 -5.74 9.54 -28.98
N SER A 52 -4.51 9.97 -28.73
CA SER A 52 -3.85 9.86 -27.43
C SER A 52 -4.90 10.13 -26.36
N ALA A 53 -5.16 9.15 -25.51
CA ALA A 53 -5.89 9.36 -24.28
C ALA A 53 -5.05 10.33 -23.45
N TRP A 54 -5.16 11.61 -23.76
CA TRP A 54 -4.70 12.69 -22.92
C TRP A 54 -5.61 12.60 -21.72
N SER A 55 -5.17 11.81 -20.75
CA SER A 55 -5.99 11.52 -19.60
C SER A 55 -6.14 12.84 -18.84
N ALA A 56 -7.29 13.47 -19.01
CA ALA A 56 -7.53 14.82 -18.54
C ALA A 56 -7.37 14.84 -17.01
N PRO A 57 -6.86 15.94 -16.44
CA PRO A 57 -6.87 16.08 -14.99
C PRO A 57 -8.32 16.00 -14.48
N PRO A 58 -8.55 15.40 -13.31
CA PRO A 58 -9.88 15.25 -12.75
C PRO A 58 -10.53 16.61 -12.45
N THR A 59 -11.84 16.68 -12.67
CA THR A 59 -12.65 17.84 -12.27
C THR A 59 -12.73 17.93 -10.75
N VAL A 60 -13.00 19.15 -10.23
CA VAL A 60 -13.24 19.35 -8.79
C VAL A 60 -14.39 18.46 -8.31
N ALA A 61 -15.47 18.37 -9.09
CA ALA A 61 -16.65 17.59 -8.73
C ALA A 61 -16.37 16.07 -8.62
N SER A 62 -15.56 15.49 -9.51
CA SER A 62 -15.20 14.06 -9.41
C SER A 62 -14.32 13.78 -8.20
N ILE A 63 -13.38 14.68 -7.89
CA ILE A 63 -12.57 14.58 -6.67
C ILE A 63 -13.45 14.68 -5.43
N GLU A 64 -14.37 15.63 -5.37
CA GLU A 64 -15.29 15.75 -4.24
C GLU A 64 -16.15 14.51 -4.04
N ALA A 65 -16.61 13.90 -5.14
CA ALA A 65 -17.33 12.64 -5.08
C ALA A 65 -16.46 11.51 -4.49
N LEU A 66 -15.17 11.44 -4.86
CA LEU A 66 -14.21 10.50 -4.28
C LEU A 66 -13.96 10.77 -2.79
N LEU A 67 -13.74 12.03 -2.41
CA LEU A 67 -13.48 12.42 -1.03
C LEU A 67 -14.70 12.15 -0.12
N ALA A 68 -15.91 12.31 -0.66
CA ALA A 68 -17.14 11.93 0.02
C ALA A 68 -17.27 10.41 0.16
N ALA A 69 -17.02 9.64 -0.92
CA ALA A 69 -17.08 8.17 -0.89
C ALA A 69 -16.07 7.55 0.10
N THR A 70 -14.94 8.21 0.30
CA THR A 70 -13.88 7.80 1.24
C THR A 70 -14.01 8.43 2.64
N LYS A 71 -15.07 9.21 2.89
CA LYS A 71 -15.34 9.88 4.18
C LYS A 71 -14.18 10.77 4.66
N SER A 72 -13.51 11.45 3.72
CA SER A 72 -12.29 12.24 3.99
C SER A 72 -12.51 13.40 4.98
N GLU A 73 -13.66 14.09 4.91
CA GLU A 73 -14.00 15.16 5.86
C GLU A 73 -14.09 14.63 7.30
N ALA A 74 -14.75 13.48 7.49
CA ALA A 74 -14.85 12.84 8.80
C ALA A 74 -13.46 12.39 9.31
N LEU A 75 -12.58 11.94 8.41
CA LEU A 75 -11.20 11.58 8.76
C LEU A 75 -10.39 12.80 9.22
N ILE A 76 -10.52 13.95 8.55
CA ILE A 76 -9.87 15.21 8.96
C ILE A 76 -10.36 15.63 10.34
N ALA A 77 -11.68 15.65 10.55
CA ALA A 77 -12.29 16.00 11.83
C ALA A 77 -11.82 15.07 12.96
N LYS A 78 -11.78 13.76 12.71
CA LYS A 78 -11.27 12.77 13.66
C LYS A 78 -9.79 13.00 13.98
N THR A 79 -8.98 13.30 12.97
CA THR A 79 -7.53 13.55 13.15
C THR A 79 -7.29 14.78 14.01
N GLY A 80 -8.05 15.87 13.78
CA GLY A 80 -8.01 17.05 14.64
C GLY A 80 -8.39 16.73 16.09
N ALA A 81 -9.50 16.00 16.29
CA ALA A 81 -9.95 15.59 17.62
C ALA A 81 -8.93 14.69 18.35
N ASP A 82 -8.31 13.75 17.63
CA ASP A 82 -7.26 12.88 18.17
C ASP A 82 -6.02 13.69 18.59
N LEU A 83 -5.60 14.67 17.78
CA LEU A 83 -4.48 15.55 18.13
C LEU A 83 -4.76 16.39 19.37
N GLU A 84 -5.97 16.97 19.48
CA GLU A 84 -6.39 17.68 20.68
C GLU A 84 -6.38 16.79 21.92
N ARG A 85 -6.88 15.54 21.81
CA ARG A 85 -6.87 14.57 22.91
C ARG A 85 -5.43 14.25 23.33
N ASN A 86 -4.57 13.91 22.38
CA ASN A 86 -3.18 13.55 22.65
C ASN A 86 -2.42 14.69 23.34
N MET A 87 -2.70 15.94 22.98
CA MET A 87 -2.13 17.11 23.66
C MET A 87 -2.59 17.21 25.12
N ARG A 88 -3.89 17.01 25.39
CA ARG A 88 -4.41 16.99 26.78
C ARG A 88 -3.78 15.87 27.59
N ASP A 89 -3.65 14.68 27.00
CA ASP A 89 -3.03 13.53 27.64
C ASP A 89 -1.55 13.80 27.95
N ALA A 90 -0.83 14.47 27.04
CA ALA A 90 0.57 14.86 27.24
C ALA A 90 0.72 15.88 28.38
N VAL A 91 -0.18 16.86 28.48
CA VAL A 91 -0.22 17.79 29.62
C VAL A 91 -0.44 17.02 30.92
N GLN A 92 -1.44 16.13 30.96
CA GLN A 92 -1.73 15.35 32.15
C GLN A 92 -0.55 14.47 32.57
N ALA A 93 0.13 13.84 31.62
CA ALA A 93 1.32 13.04 31.87
C ALA A 93 2.48 13.91 32.41
N SER A 94 2.65 15.13 31.89
CA SER A 94 3.71 16.06 32.34
C SER A 94 3.56 16.48 33.80
N LEU A 95 2.33 16.46 34.33
CA LEU A 95 2.07 16.76 35.73
C LEU A 95 2.50 15.62 36.67
N GLN A 96 2.74 14.41 36.17
CA GLN A 96 3.17 13.26 36.98
C GLN A 96 2.28 13.01 38.22
N GLY A 97 0.98 13.31 38.10
CA GLY A 97 0.02 13.19 39.20
C GLY A 97 0.01 14.35 40.21
N ARG A 98 0.87 15.36 40.05
CA ARG A 98 0.82 16.58 40.87
C ARG A 98 -0.41 17.42 40.52
N LYS A 99 -0.98 18.09 41.51
CA LYS A 99 -1.98 19.13 41.28
C LYS A 99 -1.28 20.45 40.93
N PRO A 100 -1.61 21.10 39.80
CA PRO A 100 -1.10 22.42 39.48
C PRO A 100 -1.58 23.46 40.51
N SER A 101 -0.78 24.49 40.75
CA SER A 101 -1.25 25.72 41.39
C SER A 101 -2.31 26.41 40.52
N GLU A 102 -3.11 27.31 41.08
CA GLU A 102 -4.12 28.05 40.32
C GLU A 102 -3.54 28.80 39.12
N ARG A 103 -2.37 29.43 39.31
CA ARG A 103 -1.70 30.17 38.23
C ARG A 103 -1.17 29.23 37.14
N GLU A 104 -0.63 28.07 37.51
CA GLU A 104 -0.23 27.06 36.53
C GLU A 104 -1.44 26.50 35.76
N GLN A 105 -2.54 26.21 36.46
CA GLN A 105 -3.78 25.73 35.82
C GLN A 105 -4.30 26.73 34.80
N GLN A 106 -4.32 28.03 35.12
CA GLN A 106 -4.73 29.08 34.18
C GLN A 106 -3.86 29.11 32.92
N VAL A 107 -2.54 28.92 33.06
CA VAL A 107 -1.62 28.86 31.93
C VAL A 107 -1.86 27.60 31.08
N ILE A 108 -2.02 26.45 31.73
CA ILE A 108 -2.35 25.16 31.07
C ILE A 108 -3.65 25.28 30.29
N ASP A 109 -4.69 25.85 30.89
CA ASP A 109 -6.00 26.01 30.28
C ASP A 109 -5.93 26.96 29.08
N LYS A 110 -5.19 28.08 29.20
CA LYS A 110 -4.98 29.02 28.09
C LYS A 110 -4.26 28.34 26.93
N MET A 111 -3.14 27.66 27.21
CA MET A 111 -2.38 26.92 26.20
C MET A 111 -3.27 25.88 25.50
N THR A 112 -3.99 25.05 26.27
CA THR A 112 -4.85 23.99 25.74
C THR A 112 -5.94 24.57 24.84
N ARG A 113 -6.56 25.69 25.23
CA ARG A 113 -7.58 26.36 24.41
C ARG A 113 -7.01 26.95 23.12
N GLU A 114 -5.89 27.66 23.20
CA GLU A 114 -5.24 28.28 22.04
C GLU A 114 -4.77 27.24 21.03
N SER A 115 -4.12 26.17 21.52
CA SER A 115 -3.70 25.07 20.65
C SER A 115 -4.89 24.34 20.03
N ALA A 116 -5.95 24.06 20.78
CA ALA A 116 -7.15 23.42 20.22
C ALA A 116 -7.85 24.31 19.18
N ALA A 117 -7.87 25.63 19.40
CA ALA A 117 -8.40 26.57 18.41
C ALA A 117 -7.58 26.53 17.12
N LEU A 118 -6.25 26.54 17.21
CA LEU A 118 -5.37 26.43 16.05
C LEU A 118 -5.57 25.09 15.32
N ILE A 119 -5.65 23.98 16.05
CA ILE A 119 -5.90 22.65 15.45
C ILE A 119 -7.20 22.66 14.65
N ARG A 120 -8.29 23.19 15.20
CA ARG A 120 -9.57 23.29 14.46
C ARG A 120 -9.50 24.24 13.27
N GLN A 121 -8.71 25.30 13.37
CA GLN A 121 -8.52 26.26 12.28
C GLN A 121 -7.73 25.67 11.11
N GLU A 122 -6.74 24.83 11.37
CA GLU A 122 -5.89 24.26 10.32
C GLU A 122 -6.44 22.92 9.82
N LEU A 123 -6.93 22.06 10.71
CA LEU A 123 -7.47 20.73 10.40
C LEU A 123 -9.00 20.76 10.30
N ASN A 124 -9.53 21.62 9.43
CA ASN A 124 -10.93 21.58 9.03
C ASN A 124 -11.07 21.40 7.52
N TRP A 125 -12.27 21.01 7.11
CA TRP A 125 -12.59 20.74 5.71
C TRP A 125 -12.35 21.95 4.79
N SER A 126 -12.77 23.15 5.20
CA SER A 126 -12.64 24.34 4.35
C SER A 126 -11.18 24.69 4.05
N HIS A 127 -10.27 24.44 5.00
CA HIS A 127 -8.83 24.67 4.84
C HIS A 127 -8.15 23.54 4.06
N MET A 128 -8.49 22.28 4.36
CA MET A 128 -7.83 21.11 3.78
C MET A 128 -8.29 20.77 2.37
N ARG A 129 -9.59 20.96 2.06
CA ARG A 129 -10.21 20.59 0.78
C ARG A 129 -9.47 21.16 -0.44
N PRO A 130 -9.14 22.46 -0.52
CA PRO A 130 -8.46 23.02 -1.69
C PRO A 130 -7.11 22.36 -1.98
N MET A 131 -6.32 22.09 -0.93
CA MET A 131 -5.03 21.40 -1.06
C MET A 131 -5.21 19.96 -1.55
N MET A 132 -6.20 19.24 -0.99
CA MET A 132 -6.51 17.88 -1.45
C MET A 132 -6.91 17.88 -2.92
N VAL A 133 -7.81 18.77 -3.33
CA VAL A 133 -8.23 18.87 -4.74
C VAL A 133 -7.02 19.10 -5.64
N GLN A 134 -6.15 20.04 -5.30
CA GLN A 134 -4.95 20.31 -6.08
C GLN A 134 -4.02 19.09 -6.19
N ILE A 135 -3.80 18.36 -5.09
CA ILE A 135 -2.99 17.13 -5.08
C ILE A 135 -3.60 16.05 -5.98
N TYR A 136 -4.92 15.85 -5.93
CA TYR A 136 -5.58 14.88 -6.80
C TYR A 136 -5.47 15.28 -8.27
N GLN A 137 -5.64 16.57 -8.60
CA GLN A 137 -5.51 17.07 -9.97
C GLN A 137 -4.11 16.91 -10.55
N SER A 138 -3.07 16.98 -9.72
CA SER A 138 -1.68 16.82 -10.17
C SER A 138 -1.19 15.37 -10.19
N THR A 139 -1.92 14.46 -9.53
CA THR A 139 -1.46 13.08 -9.31
C THR A 139 -2.24 12.07 -10.12
N PHE A 140 -3.56 12.23 -10.19
CA PHE A 140 -4.46 11.28 -10.83
C PHE A 140 -5.06 11.86 -12.10
N THR A 141 -5.57 10.97 -12.91
CA THR A 141 -6.38 11.30 -14.08
C THR A 141 -7.87 11.22 -13.77
N GLN A 142 -8.70 11.82 -14.62
CA GLN A 142 -10.16 11.78 -14.50
C GLN A 142 -10.68 10.34 -14.47
N GLU A 143 -10.19 9.47 -15.34
CA GLU A 143 -10.58 8.06 -15.40
C GLU A 143 -10.25 7.30 -14.10
N GLU A 144 -9.07 7.54 -13.53
CA GLU A 144 -8.66 6.89 -12.27
C GLU A 144 -9.47 7.38 -11.08
N VAL A 145 -9.82 8.67 -11.02
CA VAL A 145 -10.70 9.21 -9.96
C VAL A 145 -12.11 8.64 -10.08
N ASP A 146 -12.64 8.51 -11.30
CA ASP A 146 -13.97 7.92 -11.52
C ASP A 146 -13.98 6.43 -11.16
N GLY A 147 -12.95 5.68 -11.55
CA GLY A 147 -12.78 4.27 -11.20
C GLY A 147 -12.69 4.05 -9.68
N GLN A 148 -11.89 4.86 -8.99
CA GLN A 148 -11.81 4.83 -7.52
C GLN A 148 -13.16 5.14 -6.88
N THR A 149 -13.84 6.18 -7.35
CA THR A 149 -15.16 6.58 -6.83
C THR A 149 -16.18 5.47 -7.01
N ALA A 150 -16.21 4.84 -8.19
CA ALA A 150 -17.09 3.72 -8.48
C ALA A 150 -16.82 2.54 -7.54
N PHE A 151 -15.55 2.18 -7.32
CA PHE A 151 -15.17 1.13 -6.39
C PHE A 151 -15.61 1.42 -4.95
N TYR A 152 -15.29 2.61 -4.43
CA TYR A 152 -15.59 2.97 -3.03
C TYR A 152 -17.09 3.10 -2.75
N ARG A 153 -17.93 3.25 -3.78
CA ARG A 153 -19.40 3.19 -3.66
C ARG A 153 -19.97 1.77 -3.57
N THR A 154 -19.18 0.74 -3.88
CA THR A 154 -19.62 -0.66 -3.72
C THR A 154 -19.65 -1.06 -2.24
N PRO A 155 -20.43 -2.09 -1.84
CA PRO A 155 -20.38 -2.63 -0.48
C PRO A 155 -18.98 -3.09 -0.05
N VAL A 156 -18.19 -3.61 -0.99
CA VAL A 156 -16.80 -4.04 -0.72
C VAL A 156 -15.91 -2.82 -0.51
N GLY A 157 -15.97 -1.81 -1.38
CA GLY A 157 -15.18 -0.59 -1.23
C GLY A 157 -15.50 0.19 0.04
N MET A 158 -16.77 0.30 0.42
CA MET A 158 -17.17 0.88 1.71
C MET A 158 -16.59 0.10 2.89
N ALA A 159 -16.60 -1.24 2.84
CA ALA A 159 -16.01 -2.07 3.88
C ALA A 159 -14.48 -1.85 4.00
N VAL A 160 -13.79 -1.56 2.90
CA VAL A 160 -12.36 -1.18 2.94
C VAL A 160 -12.20 0.13 3.71
N VAL A 161 -12.95 1.18 3.38
CA VAL A 161 -12.88 2.49 4.07
C VAL A 161 -13.15 2.33 5.59
N GLU A 162 -14.12 1.48 5.95
CA GLU A 162 -14.53 1.29 7.34
C GLU A 162 -13.59 0.39 8.16
N LYS A 163 -13.03 -0.65 7.55
CA LYS A 163 -12.30 -1.70 8.28
C LYS A 163 -10.79 -1.53 8.22
N MET A 164 -10.24 -0.86 7.21
CA MET A 164 -8.79 -0.69 7.08
C MET A 164 -8.14 0.00 8.30
N PRO A 165 -8.74 1.02 8.94
CA PRO A 165 -8.18 1.57 10.18
C PRO A 165 -8.02 0.53 11.29
N ALA A 166 -9.00 -0.36 11.46
CA ALA A 166 -8.94 -1.44 12.46
C ALA A 166 -7.89 -2.50 12.09
N VAL A 167 -7.76 -2.83 10.79
CA VAL A 167 -6.70 -3.72 10.29
C VAL A 167 -5.32 -3.15 10.61
N MET A 168 -5.10 -1.86 10.34
CA MET A 168 -3.83 -1.20 10.66
C MET A 168 -3.55 -1.20 12.17
N GLN A 169 -4.54 -0.89 13.00
CA GLN A 169 -4.41 -0.91 14.46
C GLN A 169 -4.06 -2.30 14.98
N ALA A 170 -4.76 -3.34 14.52
CA ALA A 170 -4.48 -4.73 14.90
C ALA A 170 -3.08 -5.19 14.46
N THR A 171 -2.65 -4.75 13.27
CA THR A 171 -1.30 -5.03 12.74
C THR A 171 -0.22 -4.41 13.62
N MET A 172 -0.38 -3.15 14.03
CA MET A 172 0.54 -2.48 14.94
C MET A 172 0.63 -3.19 16.29
N ALA A 173 -0.52 -3.54 16.88
CA ALA A 173 -0.56 -4.26 18.16
C ALA A 173 0.13 -5.63 18.08
N THR A 174 -0.09 -6.37 17.00
CA THR A 174 0.54 -7.68 16.75
C THR A 174 2.05 -7.54 16.59
N THR A 175 2.50 -6.50 15.89
CA THR A 175 3.93 -6.19 15.72
C THR A 175 4.57 -5.85 17.06
N GLN A 176 3.93 -5.03 17.89
CA GLN A 176 4.41 -4.69 19.23
C GLN A 176 4.55 -5.94 20.12
N GLN A 177 3.56 -6.83 20.12
CA GLN A 177 3.62 -8.09 20.87
C GLN A 177 4.76 -8.99 20.39
N SER A 178 4.97 -9.05 19.07
CA SER A 178 6.08 -9.81 18.48
C SER A 178 7.42 -9.25 18.90
N MET A 179 7.56 -7.92 18.94
CA MET A 179 8.78 -7.25 19.39
C MET A 179 9.05 -7.49 20.88
N ALA A 180 8.00 -7.47 21.72
CA ALA A 180 8.12 -7.81 23.14
C ALA A 180 8.62 -9.25 23.37
N ARG A 181 8.27 -10.20 22.49
CA ARG A 181 8.81 -11.58 22.53
C ARG A 181 10.22 -11.69 21.95
N LEU A 182 10.54 -10.90 20.93
CA LEU A 182 11.84 -10.93 20.26
C LEU A 182 12.96 -10.38 21.15
N MET A 183 12.69 -9.30 21.90
CA MET A 183 13.76 -8.60 22.60
C MET A 183 14.49 -9.44 23.68
N PRO A 184 13.80 -10.22 24.52
CA PRO A 184 14.48 -11.09 25.48
C PRO A 184 15.37 -12.15 24.81
N GLN A 185 14.97 -12.65 23.64
CA GLN A 185 15.75 -13.64 22.88
C GLN A 185 17.03 -13.02 22.33
N LEU A 186 16.94 -11.82 21.75
CA LEU A 186 18.11 -11.06 21.31
C LEU A 186 19.07 -10.77 22.47
N GLN A 187 18.54 -10.40 23.65
CA GLN A 187 19.35 -10.21 24.85
C GLN A 187 20.03 -11.51 25.31
N ALA A 188 19.34 -12.65 25.23
CA ALA A 188 19.92 -13.95 25.58
C ALA A 188 21.06 -14.35 24.62
N ILE A 189 20.87 -14.16 23.32
CA ILE A 189 21.91 -14.39 22.30
C ILE A 189 23.13 -13.49 22.57
N ALA A 190 22.91 -12.19 22.80
CA ALA A 190 23.99 -11.26 23.11
C ALA A 190 24.78 -11.68 24.36
N LYS A 191 24.07 -12.02 25.45
CA LYS A 191 24.71 -12.50 26.70
C LYS A 191 25.54 -13.75 26.47
N LYS A 192 25.02 -14.72 25.71
CA LYS A 192 25.73 -15.97 25.40
C LYS A 192 27.06 -15.72 24.70
N HIS A 193 27.05 -14.92 23.63
CA HIS A 193 28.25 -14.69 22.82
C HIS A 193 29.23 -13.68 23.44
N MET A 194 28.76 -12.76 24.28
CA MET A 194 29.67 -11.92 25.08
C MET A 194 30.50 -12.77 26.06
N ALA A 195 29.91 -13.80 26.67
CA ALA A 195 30.65 -14.73 27.54
C ALA A 195 31.70 -15.53 26.75
N GLU A 196 31.36 -16.01 25.55
CA GLU A 196 32.30 -16.69 24.65
C GLU A 196 33.47 -15.78 24.23
N ALA A 197 33.19 -14.52 23.89
CA ALA A 197 34.22 -13.54 23.50
C ALA A 197 35.16 -13.19 24.66
N GLN A 198 34.64 -13.03 25.88
CA GLN A 198 35.45 -12.79 27.07
C GLN A 198 36.34 -13.99 27.42
N ALA A 199 35.81 -15.21 27.29
CA ALA A 199 36.59 -16.43 27.49
C ALA A 199 37.71 -16.61 26.43
N ALA A 200 37.43 -16.30 25.16
CA ALA A 200 38.42 -16.33 24.09
C ALA A 200 39.51 -15.26 24.25
N GLY A 201 39.15 -14.06 24.69
CA GLY A 201 40.10 -12.98 24.97
C GLY A 201 41.01 -13.28 26.18
N ALA A 202 40.48 -13.93 27.22
CA ALA A 202 41.26 -14.35 28.38
C ALA A 202 42.25 -15.49 28.05
N ALA A 203 41.86 -16.42 27.17
CA ALA A 203 42.74 -17.49 26.69
C ALA A 203 43.90 -16.99 25.82
N ALA A 204 43.69 -15.91 25.06
CA ALA A 204 44.73 -15.27 24.25
C ALA A 204 45.71 -14.38 25.06
N GLY A 205 45.35 -14.01 26.30
CA GLY A 205 46.10 -13.09 27.15
C GLY A 205 47.08 -13.73 28.13
N THR A 206 47.28 -15.05 28.11
CA THR A 206 48.25 -15.72 29.01
C THR A 206 49.60 -15.88 28.30
N PRO A 207 50.65 -15.10 28.63
CA PRO A 207 51.99 -15.32 28.07
C PRO A 207 52.56 -16.63 28.63
N PRO A 208 53.36 -17.39 27.86
CA PRO A 208 53.99 -18.60 28.37
C PRO A 208 54.92 -18.23 29.54
N ALA A 209 54.62 -18.78 30.72
CA ALA A 209 55.45 -18.67 31.90
C ALA A 209 56.78 -19.41 31.67
N GLY A 210 57.83 -18.68 31.28
CA GLY A 210 59.14 -19.29 31.07
C GLY A 210 60.16 -18.41 30.36
N ALA A 211 60.55 -17.29 30.96
CA ALA A 211 61.87 -16.70 30.71
C ALA A 211 62.43 -16.20 32.05
N LYS A 212 63.41 -16.96 32.57
CA LYS A 212 64.13 -16.70 33.83
C LYS A 212 65.26 -15.67 33.61
N PRO A 213 65.80 -15.08 34.70
CA PRO A 213 66.39 -13.73 34.74
C PRO A 213 67.71 -13.55 34.00
#